data_AF-A0A0R3SS54-F1
#
_entry.id   AF-A0A0R3SS54-F1
#
_cell.length_a   1.000
_cell.length_b   1.000
_cell.length_c   1.000
_cell.angle_alpha   90.00
_cell.angle_beta   90.00
_cell.angle_gamma   90.00
#
_symmetry.space_group_name_H-M   'P 1'
#
loop_
_entity.id
_entity.type
_entity.pdbx_description
1 polymer ?
#
loop_
_entity_poly.entity_id
_entity_poly.type
_entity_poly.pdbx_seq_one_letter_code
_entity_poly.pdbx_strand_id
1 'polypeptide(L)'
;MEGPLSKWTNVVQGWQYRWFVLDLVMGVLSYYTSREKMMRGERRGCVKLKNAQMGINDEDDSTFTITVDSKVFHFQARNAEERQRWLDALQEARDLHTDNYALLQHTSRLLDSSITVSEFDRRIIEADAYLQILIDQHQVMIAIDSRPIMSSLKFAIDQQLSHHEQVLGQSSESIKKRLQFELVVFLIFES
;
A
#
# COMPACT_ATOMS: atom_id res chain seq x y z
N MET A 1 -10.22 -7.49 -16.96
CA MET A 1 -11.58 -8.08 -16.82
C MET A 1 -11.78 -8.52 -15.38
N GLU A 2 -12.95 -8.34 -14.78
CA GLU A 2 -13.25 -8.87 -13.45
C GLU A 2 -14.68 -9.36 -13.34
N GLY A 3 -14.92 -10.28 -12.41
CA GLY A 3 -16.26 -10.79 -12.16
C GLY A 3 -16.28 -12.12 -11.44
N PRO A 4 -17.47 -12.64 -11.15
CA PRO A 4 -17.61 -13.88 -10.43
C PRO A 4 -17.58 -15.10 -11.32
N LEU A 5 -16.94 -16.16 -10.83
CA LEU A 5 -17.01 -17.50 -11.41
C LEU A 5 -17.12 -18.54 -10.30
N SER A 6 -17.76 -19.66 -10.62
CA SER A 6 -17.69 -20.87 -9.79
C SER A 6 -16.41 -21.63 -10.16
N LYS A 7 -15.60 -21.95 -9.16
CA LYS A 7 -14.36 -22.72 -9.32
C LYS A 7 -14.48 -24.05 -8.60
N TRP A 8 -14.14 -25.14 -9.28
CA TRP A 8 -14.03 -26.44 -8.61
C TRP A 8 -12.86 -26.45 -7.63
N THR A 9 -13.09 -26.95 -6.41
CA THR A 9 -12.09 -27.00 -5.33
C THR A 9 -11.63 -28.42 -5.04
N ASN A 10 -12.52 -29.27 -4.52
CA ASN A 10 -12.27 -30.70 -4.26
C ASN A 10 -13.62 -31.42 -4.16
N VAL A 11 -13.61 -32.75 -4.03
CA VAL A 11 -14.84 -33.57 -3.95
C VAL A 11 -15.72 -33.20 -2.74
N VAL A 12 -15.13 -32.69 -1.66
CA VAL A 12 -15.85 -32.34 -0.43
C VAL A 12 -16.55 -30.99 -0.55
N GLN A 13 -15.85 -29.98 -1.08
CA GLN A 13 -16.32 -28.59 -1.18
C GLN A 13 -16.98 -28.28 -2.53
N GLY A 14 -16.72 -29.08 -3.56
CA GLY A 14 -17.28 -28.94 -4.89
C GLY A 14 -16.98 -27.59 -5.56
N TRP A 15 -18.00 -27.07 -6.24
CA TRP A 15 -18.00 -25.75 -6.86
C TRP A 15 -18.10 -24.65 -5.81
N GLN A 16 -17.21 -23.67 -5.88
CA GLN A 16 -17.17 -22.56 -4.94
C GLN A 16 -17.15 -21.24 -5.71
N TYR A 17 -18.04 -20.34 -5.33
CA TYR A 17 -18.07 -18.99 -5.88
C TYR A 17 -16.81 -18.22 -5.47
N ARG A 18 -16.17 -17.57 -6.44
CA ARG A 18 -14.97 -16.75 -6.23
C ARG A 18 -15.03 -15.51 -7.10
N TRP A 19 -14.45 -14.42 -6.61
CA TRP A 19 -14.27 -13.22 -7.40
C TRP A 19 -12.93 -13.31 -8.14
N PHE A 20 -12.97 -13.16 -9.46
CA PHE A 20 -11.80 -13.23 -10.32
C PHE A 20 -11.47 -11.87 -10.90
N VAL A 21 -10.17 -11.61 -11.01
CA VAL A 21 -9.62 -10.41 -11.64
C VAL A 21 -8.52 -10.88 -12.60
N LEU A 22 -8.73 -10.61 -13.88
CA LEU A 22 -7.76 -10.83 -14.94
C LEU A 22 -7.01 -9.53 -15.20
N ASP A 23 -5.70 -9.59 -14.94
CA ASP A 23 -4.73 -8.58 -15.35
C ASP A 23 -4.16 -8.98 -16.72
N LEU A 24 -4.60 -8.29 -17.77
CA LEU A 24 -4.14 -8.52 -19.13
C LEU A 24 -2.67 -8.15 -19.31
N VAL A 25 -2.21 -7.10 -18.65
CA VAL A 25 -0.83 -6.59 -18.77
C VAL A 25 0.14 -7.57 -18.12
N MET A 26 -0.19 -8.10 -16.95
CA MET A 26 0.62 -9.08 -16.25
C MET A 26 0.40 -10.52 -16.75
N GLY A 27 -0.68 -10.79 -17.49
CA GLY A 27 -1.03 -12.14 -17.93
C GLY A 27 -1.37 -13.06 -16.75
N VAL A 28 -2.01 -12.50 -15.72
CA VAL A 28 -2.29 -13.19 -14.45
C VAL A 28 -3.78 -13.13 -14.12
N LEU A 29 -4.36 -14.30 -13.90
CA LEU A 29 -5.70 -14.46 -13.35
C LEU A 29 -5.62 -14.63 -11.83
N SER A 30 -6.06 -13.63 -11.08
CA SER A 30 -6.12 -13.66 -9.61
C SER A 30 -7.52 -13.98 -9.12
N TYR A 31 -7.64 -14.63 -7.96
CA TYR A 31 -8.94 -14.92 -7.35
C TYR A 31 -8.98 -14.68 -5.84
N TYR A 32 -10.19 -14.37 -5.37
CA TYR A 32 -10.50 -13.96 -4.01
C TYR A 32 -11.71 -14.75 -3.50
N THR A 33 -11.84 -14.90 -2.18
CA THR A 33 -13.03 -15.53 -1.56
C THR A 33 -14.30 -14.72 -1.81
N SER A 34 -14.21 -13.41 -1.96
CA SER A 34 -15.32 -12.50 -2.28
C SER A 34 -14.82 -11.19 -2.87
N ARG A 35 -15.73 -10.35 -3.37
CA ARG A 35 -15.41 -9.00 -3.88
C ARG A 35 -14.90 -8.09 -2.77
N GLU A 36 -15.44 -8.19 -1.56
CA GLU A 36 -14.99 -7.40 -0.41
C GLU A 36 -13.53 -7.71 -0.04
N LYS A 37 -13.16 -8.99 -0.11
CA LYS A 37 -11.79 -9.45 0.12
C LYS A 37 -10.84 -8.98 -0.97
N MET A 38 -11.31 -8.90 -2.21
CA MET A 38 -10.58 -8.25 -3.30
C MET A 38 -10.34 -6.76 -3.03
N MET A 39 -11.35 -6.01 -2.58
CA MET A 39 -11.21 -4.57 -2.29
C MET A 39 -10.23 -4.30 -1.13
N ARG A 40 -10.08 -5.27 -0.22
CA ARG A 40 -9.10 -5.24 0.88
C ARG A 40 -7.70 -5.74 0.47
N GLY A 41 -7.52 -6.19 -0.78
CA GLY A 41 -6.26 -6.73 -1.28
C GLY A 41 -5.92 -8.15 -0.78
N GLU A 42 -6.86 -8.87 -0.18
CA GLU A 42 -6.64 -10.19 0.42
C GLU A 42 -6.68 -11.31 -0.64
N ARG A 43 -5.66 -11.36 -1.50
CA ARG A 43 -5.58 -12.33 -2.60
C ARG A 43 -5.43 -13.77 -2.10
N ARG A 44 -6.33 -14.66 -2.56
CA ARG A 44 -6.28 -16.09 -2.19
C ARG A 44 -5.30 -16.88 -3.05
N GLY A 45 -5.19 -16.54 -4.33
CA GLY A 45 -4.24 -17.14 -5.25
C GLY A 45 -4.28 -16.52 -6.63
N CYS A 46 -3.37 -16.95 -7.49
CA CYS A 46 -3.31 -16.53 -8.89
C CYS A 46 -2.81 -17.65 -9.79
N VAL A 47 -3.09 -17.51 -11.09
CA VAL A 47 -2.66 -18.41 -12.17
C VAL A 47 -2.01 -17.55 -13.24
N LYS A 48 -0.78 -17.90 -13.64
CA LYS A 48 -0.10 -17.28 -14.78
C LYS A 48 -0.61 -17.91 -16.06
N LEU A 49 -0.95 -17.10 -17.05
CA LEU A 49 -1.59 -17.55 -18.28
C LEU A 49 -0.62 -17.84 -19.42
N LYS A 50 0.68 -17.57 -19.25
CA LYS A 50 1.69 -17.92 -20.24
C LYS A 50 1.62 -19.41 -20.56
N ASN A 51 1.47 -19.76 -21.84
CA ASN A 51 1.29 -21.13 -22.32
C ASN A 51 0.06 -21.87 -21.75
N ALA A 52 -0.90 -21.17 -21.15
CA ALA A 52 -2.12 -21.80 -20.65
C ALA A 52 -2.98 -22.32 -21.80
N GLN A 53 -3.63 -23.46 -21.60
CA GLN A 53 -4.59 -24.01 -22.57
C GLN A 53 -6.00 -23.87 -22.05
N MET A 54 -6.88 -23.27 -22.85
CA MET A 54 -8.30 -23.08 -22.53
C MET A 54 -9.08 -24.19 -23.20
N GLY A 55 -9.93 -24.89 -22.44
CA GLY A 55 -10.78 -25.96 -22.95
C GLY A 55 -12.25 -25.66 -22.69
N ILE A 56 -13.11 -25.98 -23.65
CA ILE A 56 -14.57 -25.90 -23.53
C ILE A 56 -15.11 -27.32 -23.38
N ASN A 57 -16.21 -27.47 -22.63
CA ASN A 57 -16.96 -28.72 -22.60
C ASN A 57 -18.18 -28.59 -23.52
N ASP A 58 -18.35 -29.51 -24.46
CA ASP A 58 -19.45 -29.50 -25.45
C ASP A 58 -20.80 -29.86 -24.81
N GLU A 59 -20.81 -30.44 -23.61
CA GLU A 59 -22.03 -30.84 -22.89
C GLU A 59 -22.64 -29.71 -22.04
N ASP A 60 -21.86 -28.71 -21.63
CA ASP A 60 -22.32 -27.62 -20.77
C ASP A 60 -21.78 -26.26 -21.25
N ASP A 61 -22.70 -25.48 -21.79
CA ASP A 61 -22.45 -24.16 -22.36
C ASP A 61 -21.92 -23.13 -21.36
N SER A 62 -21.93 -23.41 -20.06
CA SER A 62 -21.45 -22.51 -19.01
C SER A 62 -20.07 -22.84 -18.49
N THR A 63 -19.51 -24.00 -18.82
CA THR A 63 -18.25 -24.49 -18.24
C THR A 63 -17.05 -24.33 -19.16
N PHE A 64 -15.89 -24.13 -18.54
CA PHE A 64 -14.60 -24.10 -19.23
C PHE A 64 -13.47 -24.52 -18.30
N THR A 65 -12.32 -24.81 -18.88
CA THR A 65 -11.12 -25.20 -18.17
C THR A 65 -9.93 -24.35 -18.54
N ILE A 66 -9.01 -24.18 -17.59
CA ILE A 66 -7.69 -23.61 -17.83
C ILE A 66 -6.66 -24.65 -17.39
N THR A 67 -5.80 -25.07 -18.30
CA THR A 67 -4.71 -26.00 -18.03
C THR A 67 -3.38 -25.27 -18.06
N VAL A 68 -2.63 -25.32 -16.95
CA VAL A 68 -1.30 -24.70 -16.80
C VAL A 68 -0.38 -25.69 -16.10
N ASP A 69 0.82 -25.91 -16.64
CA ASP A 69 1.82 -26.82 -16.06
C ASP A 69 1.23 -28.19 -15.66
N SER A 70 0.47 -28.80 -16.57
CA SER A 70 -0.25 -30.08 -16.37
C SER A 70 -1.34 -30.07 -15.29
N LYS A 71 -1.68 -28.90 -14.73
CA LYS A 71 -2.77 -28.73 -13.77
C LYS A 71 -4.00 -28.16 -14.45
N VAL A 72 -5.12 -28.88 -14.32
CA VAL A 72 -6.42 -28.47 -14.86
C VAL A 72 -7.24 -27.76 -13.79
N PHE A 73 -7.76 -26.59 -14.13
CA PHE A 73 -8.70 -25.84 -13.30
C PHE A 73 -10.04 -25.77 -14.00
N HIS A 74 -11.10 -26.18 -13.30
CA HIS A 74 -12.47 -26.13 -13.83
C HIS A 74 -13.20 -24.89 -13.33
N PHE A 75 -13.88 -24.22 -14.25
CA PHE A 75 -14.65 -23.01 -14.02
C PHE A 75 -16.05 -23.14 -14.63
N GLN A 76 -16.99 -22.42 -14.02
CA GLN A 76 -18.35 -22.29 -14.50
C GLN A 76 -18.77 -20.82 -14.41
N ALA A 77 -19.21 -20.28 -15.54
CA ALA A 77 -19.80 -18.94 -15.67
C ALA A 77 -21.32 -18.99 -15.46
N ARG A 78 -21.99 -17.85 -15.44
CA ARG A 78 -23.46 -17.80 -15.29
C ARG A 78 -24.19 -18.29 -16.54
N ASN A 79 -23.61 -18.06 -17.72
CA ASN A 79 -24.18 -18.42 -19.01
C ASN A 79 -23.09 -18.51 -20.09
N ALA A 80 -23.49 -18.95 -21.29
CA ALA A 80 -22.61 -19.11 -22.45
C ALA A 80 -21.91 -17.82 -22.88
N GLU A 81 -22.62 -16.69 -22.83
CA GLU A 81 -22.07 -15.38 -23.20
C GLU A 81 -20.96 -14.93 -22.24
N GLU A 82 -21.18 -15.11 -20.93
CA GLU A 82 -20.17 -14.78 -19.92
C GLU A 82 -18.98 -15.73 -20.01
N ARG A 83 -19.21 -17.03 -20.24
CA ARG A 83 -18.15 -18.00 -20.52
C ARG A 83 -17.30 -17.52 -21.71
N GLN A 84 -17.93 -17.16 -22.82
CA GLN A 84 -17.21 -16.71 -24.02
C GLN A 84 -16.40 -15.45 -23.74
N ARG A 85 -16.99 -14.45 -23.07
CA ARG A 85 -16.26 -13.24 -22.65
C ARG A 85 -15.03 -13.54 -21.80
N TRP A 86 -15.12 -14.51 -20.89
CA TRP A 86 -13.95 -14.93 -20.10
C TRP A 86 -12.90 -15.63 -20.95
N LEU A 87 -13.32 -16.54 -21.82
CA LEU A 87 -12.41 -17.26 -22.72
C LEU A 87 -11.65 -16.30 -23.63
N ASP A 88 -12.35 -15.38 -24.30
CA ASP A 88 -11.75 -14.40 -25.20
C ASP A 88 -10.69 -13.57 -24.47
N ALA A 89 -11.01 -13.02 -23.30
CA ALA A 89 -10.08 -12.21 -22.51
C ALA A 89 -8.89 -13.02 -21.97
N LEU A 90 -9.11 -14.25 -21.53
CA LEU A 90 -8.04 -15.14 -21.06
C LEU A 90 -7.10 -15.52 -22.20
N GLN A 91 -7.65 -15.76 -23.39
CA GLN A 91 -6.93 -16.15 -24.58
C GLN A 91 -6.08 -14.98 -25.10
N GLU A 92 -6.66 -13.78 -25.14
CA GLU A 92 -5.92 -12.53 -25.39
C GLU A 92 -4.76 -12.36 -24.41
N ALA A 93 -5.00 -12.49 -23.10
CA ALA A 93 -3.96 -12.37 -22.09
C ALA A 93 -2.86 -13.43 -22.23
N ARG A 94 -3.20 -14.65 -22.66
CA ARG A 94 -2.21 -15.70 -22.97
C ARG A 94 -1.38 -15.35 -24.19
N ASP A 95 -2.01 -14.96 -25.29
CA ASP A 95 -1.35 -14.74 -26.58
C ASP A 95 -0.35 -13.56 -26.48
N LEU A 96 -0.73 -12.49 -25.80
CA LEU A 96 0.17 -11.37 -25.48
C LEU A 96 1.45 -11.83 -24.74
N HIS A 97 1.33 -12.83 -23.86
CA HIS A 97 2.45 -13.32 -23.03
C HIS A 97 3.19 -14.54 -23.60
N THR A 98 2.60 -15.21 -24.59
CA THR A 98 3.18 -16.39 -25.25
C THR A 98 3.96 -15.96 -26.49
N ASP A 99 3.40 -15.07 -27.31
CA ASP A 99 3.95 -14.74 -28.63
C ASP A 99 4.77 -13.44 -28.65
N ASN A 100 4.65 -12.57 -27.63
CA ASN A 100 5.12 -11.18 -27.77
C ASN A 100 5.69 -10.50 -26.52
N TYR A 101 6.20 -11.25 -25.54
CA TYR A 101 6.78 -10.65 -24.33
C TYR A 101 7.96 -9.69 -24.58
N ALA A 102 8.67 -9.82 -25.71
CA ALA A 102 9.76 -8.90 -26.09
C ALA A 102 9.24 -7.62 -26.78
N LEU A 103 8.42 -7.75 -27.83
CA LEU A 103 7.90 -6.61 -28.59
C LEU A 103 6.88 -5.78 -27.81
N LEU A 104 6.02 -6.42 -27.01
CA LEU A 104 5.04 -5.70 -26.19
C LEU A 104 5.66 -5.10 -24.94
N GLN A 105 6.79 -5.58 -24.40
CA GLN A 105 7.52 -4.77 -23.41
C GLN A 105 8.07 -3.49 -24.01
N HIS A 106 8.49 -3.51 -25.28
CA HIS A 106 8.91 -2.29 -25.97
C HIS A 106 7.71 -1.38 -26.26
N THR A 107 6.59 -1.89 -26.76
CA THR A 107 5.43 -1.03 -27.09
C THR A 107 4.58 -0.66 -25.88
N SER A 108 4.38 -1.56 -24.91
CA SER A 108 3.69 -1.25 -23.64
C SER A 108 4.51 -0.29 -22.80
N ARG A 109 5.85 -0.32 -22.81
CA ARG A 109 6.63 0.78 -22.22
C ARG A 109 6.43 2.11 -22.94
N LEU A 110 6.13 2.10 -24.25
CA LEU A 110 5.86 3.32 -25.03
C LEU A 110 4.41 3.82 -24.90
N LEU A 111 3.46 2.94 -24.54
CA LEU A 111 2.03 3.24 -24.42
C LEU A 111 1.59 3.46 -22.95
N ASP A 112 2.16 2.72 -22.01
CA ASP A 112 2.01 2.90 -20.54
C ASP A 112 2.86 4.08 -20.03
N SER A 113 3.85 4.52 -20.81
CA SER A 113 4.48 5.85 -20.66
C SER A 113 3.60 6.98 -21.19
N SER A 114 2.28 6.84 -21.19
CA SER A 114 1.38 8.00 -21.28
C SER A 114 1.34 8.80 -19.96
N ILE A 115 2.25 8.55 -19.02
CA ILE A 115 2.97 9.67 -18.41
C ILE A 115 3.94 10.15 -19.48
N THR A 116 3.47 11.03 -20.37
CA THR A 116 4.33 11.61 -21.40
C THR A 116 5.64 12.06 -20.74
N VAL A 117 6.78 12.01 -21.44
CA VAL A 117 8.03 12.58 -20.90
C VAL A 117 7.77 14.00 -20.37
N SER A 118 6.87 14.73 -21.03
CA SER A 118 6.32 16.02 -20.60
C SER A 118 5.60 15.99 -19.23
N GLU A 119 4.85 14.95 -18.89
CA GLU A 119 4.18 14.81 -17.58
C GLU A 119 5.20 14.44 -16.47
N PHE A 120 6.23 13.65 -16.79
CA PHE A 120 7.32 13.40 -15.84
C PHE A 120 8.17 14.65 -15.62
N ASP A 121 8.53 15.36 -16.70
CA ASP A 121 9.20 16.66 -16.65
C ASP A 121 8.34 17.68 -15.90
N ARG A 122 7.01 17.69 -16.10
CA ARG A 122 6.06 18.53 -15.37
C ARG A 122 6.10 18.21 -13.87
N ARG A 123 6.10 16.93 -13.49
CA ARG A 123 6.19 16.52 -12.07
C ARG A 123 7.55 16.82 -11.46
N ILE A 124 8.63 16.78 -12.24
CA ILE A 124 9.96 17.22 -11.80
C ILE A 124 9.94 18.73 -11.52
N ILE A 125 9.44 19.53 -12.46
CA ILE A 125 9.32 20.99 -12.31
C ILE A 125 8.42 21.35 -11.12
N GLU A 126 7.31 20.63 -10.96
CA GLU A 126 6.37 20.81 -9.85
C GLU A 126 7.03 20.46 -8.50
N ALA A 127 7.79 19.35 -8.44
CA ALA A 127 8.55 18.98 -7.25
C ALA A 127 9.65 20.02 -6.92
N ASP A 128 10.39 20.51 -7.93
CA ASP A 128 11.40 21.55 -7.76
C ASP A 128 10.77 22.86 -7.24
N ALA A 129 9.62 23.25 -7.78
CA ALA A 129 8.89 24.42 -7.30
C ALA A 129 8.42 24.27 -5.85
N TYR A 130 7.91 23.09 -5.46
CA TYR A 130 7.53 22.82 -4.08
C TYR A 130 8.73 22.87 -3.12
N LEU A 131 9.87 22.30 -3.53
CA LEU A 131 11.10 22.34 -2.74
C LEU A 131 11.59 23.78 -2.57
N GLN A 132 11.54 24.59 -3.62
CA GLN A 132 11.96 26.00 -3.53
C GLN A 132 11.07 26.79 -2.57
N ILE A 133 9.75 26.59 -2.60
CA ILE A 133 8.83 27.21 -1.66
C ILE A 133 9.16 26.80 -0.22
N LEU A 134 9.45 25.52 0.03
CA LEU A 134 9.82 25.03 1.36
C LEU A 134 11.16 25.63 1.83
N ILE A 135 12.14 25.74 0.93
CA ILE A 135 13.44 26.37 1.22
C ILE A 135 13.23 27.84 1.59
N ASP A 136 12.43 28.58 0.82
CA ASP A 136 12.17 29.99 1.07
C ASP A 136 11.43 30.20 2.41
N GLN A 137 10.44 29.35 2.70
CA GLN A 137 9.75 29.36 4.00
C GLN A 137 10.72 29.09 5.16
N HIS A 138 11.62 28.10 5.00
CA HIS A 138 12.61 27.78 6.02
C HIS A 138 13.63 28.91 6.20
N GLN A 139 14.07 29.56 5.12
CA GLN A 139 14.96 30.72 5.17
C GLN A 139 14.27 31.92 5.82
N VAL A 140 13.00 32.18 5.54
CA VAL A 140 12.23 33.24 6.21
C VAL A 140 12.08 32.95 7.69
N MET A 141 11.82 31.70 8.06
CA MET A 141 11.76 31.27 9.46
C MET A 141 13.10 31.49 10.18
N ILE A 142 14.22 31.09 9.58
CA ILE A 142 15.56 31.37 10.10
C ILE A 142 15.84 32.87 10.16
N ALA A 143 15.46 33.63 9.13
CA ALA A 143 15.66 35.07 9.06
C ALA A 143 14.89 35.79 10.17
N ILE A 144 13.69 35.32 10.53
CA ILE A 144 12.90 35.83 11.65
C ILE A 144 13.58 35.50 12.98
N ASP A 145 14.04 34.25 13.17
CA ASP A 145 14.75 33.82 14.38
C ASP A 145 16.08 34.56 14.59
N SER A 146 16.77 34.87 13.49
CA SER A 146 18.04 35.60 13.49
C SER A 146 17.88 37.13 13.61
N ARG A 147 16.65 37.68 13.61
CA ARG A 147 16.45 39.10 13.88
C ARG A 147 16.93 39.40 15.31
N PRO A 148 17.70 40.50 15.52
CA PRO A 148 18.24 40.83 16.84
C PRO A 148 17.17 40.99 17.92
N ILE A 149 15.96 41.42 17.54
CA ILE A 149 14.82 41.55 18.46
C ILE A 149 14.26 40.17 18.86
N MET A 150 14.09 39.24 17.91
CA MET A 150 13.56 37.90 18.18
C MET A 150 14.56 37.03 18.94
N SER A 151 15.85 37.11 18.59
CA SER A 151 16.92 36.43 19.34
C SER A 151 17.06 36.96 20.77
N SER A 152 16.94 38.28 20.98
CA SER A 152 16.91 38.87 22.32
C SER A 152 15.69 38.43 23.13
N LEU A 153 14.51 38.33 22.48
CA LEU A 153 13.28 37.88 23.13
C LEU A 153 13.35 36.39 23.50
N LYS A 154 13.86 35.55 22.59
CA LYS A 154 14.10 34.12 22.82
C LYS A 154 15.08 33.90 23.96
N PHE A 155 16.20 34.65 23.96
CA PHE A 155 17.17 34.63 25.06
C PHE A 155 16.55 35.02 26.40
N ALA A 156 15.71 36.07 26.43
CA ALA A 156 15.03 36.49 27.66
C ALA A 156 14.04 35.43 28.17
N ILE A 157 13.32 34.75 27.28
CA ILE A 157 12.40 33.65 27.63
C ILE A 157 13.18 32.44 28.15
N ASP A 158 14.25 32.03 27.47
CA ASP A 158 15.09 30.90 27.88
C ASP A 158 15.77 31.17 29.24
N GLN A 159 16.20 32.41 29.49
CA GLN A 159 16.74 32.81 30.79
C GLN A 159 15.69 32.73 31.91
N GLN A 160 14.45 33.15 31.64
CA GLN A 160 13.35 33.05 32.61
C GLN A 160 12.96 31.59 32.88
N LEU A 161 12.91 30.74 31.85
CA LEU A 161 12.64 29.32 31.99
C LEU A 161 13.73 28.62 32.81
N SER A 162 15.01 28.87 32.52
CA SER A 162 16.14 28.30 33.29
C SER A 162 16.10 28.73 34.75
N HIS A 163 15.78 30.01 35.03
CA HIS A 163 15.63 30.49 36.40
C HIS A 163 14.49 29.76 37.13
N HIS A 164 13.34 29.59 36.47
CA HIS A 164 12.19 28.90 37.05
C HIS A 164 12.49 27.41 37.33
N GLU A 165 13.20 26.72 36.43
CA GLU A 165 13.63 25.33 36.63
C GLU A 165 14.60 25.20 37.82
N GLN A 166 15.54 26.14 37.97
CA GLN A 166 16.48 26.13 39.09
C GLN A 166 15.78 26.35 40.45
N VAL A 167 14.81 27.26 40.49
CA VAL A 167 14.00 27.53 41.70
C VAL A 167 13.14 26.31 42.06
N LEU A 168 12.51 25.67 41.07
CA LEU A 168 11.75 24.43 41.28
C LEU A 168 12.64 23.29 41.77
N GLY A 169 13.85 23.15 41.24
CA GLY A 169 14.83 22.16 41.68
C GLY A 169 15.27 22.36 43.13
N GLN A 170 15.65 23.59 43.49
CA GLN A 170 16.06 23.93 44.86
C GLN A 170 14.92 23.74 45.88
N SER A 171 13.68 24.07 45.49
CA SER A 171 12.50 23.84 46.31
C SER A 171 12.26 22.34 46.54
N SER A 172 12.33 21.53 45.48
CA SER A 172 12.21 20.07 45.57
C SER A 172 13.26 19.46 46.50
N GLU A 173 14.50 19.92 46.39
CA GLU A 173 15.62 19.40 47.19
C GLU A 173 15.55 19.82 48.65
N SER A 174 15.06 21.04 48.93
CA SER A 174 14.78 21.51 50.29
C SER A 174 13.65 20.71 50.95
N ILE A 175 12.60 20.37 50.20
CA ILE A 175 11.51 19.51 50.67
C ILE A 175 12.04 18.10 50.97
N LYS A 176 12.87 17.51 50.11
CA LYS A 176 13.50 16.21 50.36
C LYS A 176 14.33 16.19 51.63
N LYS A 177 15.17 17.22 51.84
CA LYS A 177 15.99 17.34 53.07
C LYS A 177 15.13 17.47 54.32
N ARG A 178 14.02 18.23 54.25
CA ARG A 178 13.09 18.38 55.37
C ARG A 178 12.37 17.07 55.70
N LEU A 179 11.88 16.34 54.68
CA LEU A 179 11.27 15.03 54.86
C LEU A 179 12.26 14.00 55.43
N GLN A 180 13.51 14.02 54.98
CA GLN A 180 14.56 13.15 55.51
C GLN A 180 14.88 13.47 56.96
N PHE A 181 14.92 14.76 57.32
CA PHE A 181 15.11 15.17 58.71
C PHE A 181 13.93 14.76 59.60
N GLU A 182 12.69 14.96 59.15
CA GLU A 182 11.50 14.50 59.90
C GLU A 182 11.46 12.97 60.06
N LEU A 183 11.86 12.21 59.03
CA LEU A 183 11.97 10.76 59.12
C LEU A 183 13.01 10.33 60.18
N VAL A 184 14.16 11.00 60.22
CA VAL A 184 15.22 10.72 61.23
C VAL A 184 14.72 11.08 62.63
N VAL A 185 14.04 12.22 62.81
CA VAL A 185 13.45 12.61 64.10
C VAL A 185 12.39 11.59 64.55
N PHE A 186 11.51 11.14 63.65
CA PHE A 186 10.50 10.12 63.93
C PHE A 186 11.14 8.81 64.42
N LEU A 187 12.19 8.33 63.75
CA LEU A 187 12.89 7.11 64.12
C LEU A 187 13.64 7.20 65.47
N ILE A 188 14.05 8.39 65.90
CA ILE A 188 14.76 8.60 67.18
C ILE A 188 13.79 8.68 68.36
N PHE A 189 12.57 9.19 68.17
CA PHE A 189 11.61 9.42 69.25
C PHE A 189 10.57 8.29 69.44
N GLU A 190 10.47 7.32 68.52
CA GLU A 190 9.64 6.11 68.67
C GLU A 190 10.43 4.86 69.14
N SER A 191 11.59 5.02 69.78
CA SER A 191 12.32 3.95 70.52
C SER A 191 12.59 4.37 71.95
#